data_AF-A0A7C2LGY5-F1
#
_entry.id   AF-A0A7C2LGY5-F1
#
_cell.length_a   1.000
_cell.length_b   1.000
_cell.length_c   1.000
_cell.angle_alpha   90.00
_cell.angle_beta   90.00
_cell.angle_gamma   90.00
#
_symmetry.space_group_name_H-M   'P 1'
#
loop_
_entity.id
_entity.type
_entity.pdbx_description
1 polymer ?
#
loop_
_entity_poly.entity_id
_entity_poly.type
_entity_poly.pdbx_seq_one_letter_code
_entity_poly.pdbx_strand_id
1 'polypeptide(L)'
;MNIRISKIRYSLKRKSGGPEYTLQCFVDGRTVIGMPLVQDNKHAHEYDIGPETGGMGSYTGKGLLLPFITREEYERSLRIVKSMVDVVQKETGERYHGFVAGQMMLTEIEGPTLIEMYSRLGDPEGVNVLAMLETDIIDIFEAIINERLSAVKIRFSDVATVVKAVAPKGYPDFRDIAKDHPVEVNETLIEKFGCRLYWGSVHLDDSGKVLTRGSRVVELLAFGETPQEASQRIEDCLVEGVVRLSDGWGLFHRSDIGSREMIRKRTEIAERVRRLYTYRERMGILGKRVDWIPRVGKVDPVKELSHELFSCVGGGSYESG
;
A
#
# COMPACT_ATOMS: atom_id res chain seq x y z
N MET A 1 -21.35 29.07 -2.98
CA MET A 1 -21.46 28.28 -1.74
C MET A 1 -20.07 28.23 -1.12
N ASN A 2 -19.81 29.11 -0.14
CA ASN A 2 -18.48 29.27 0.45
C ASN A 2 -18.22 28.18 1.48
N ILE A 3 -17.43 27.17 1.12
CA ILE A 3 -16.93 26.18 2.08
C ILE A 3 -15.79 26.85 2.87
N ARG A 4 -16.10 27.34 4.07
CA ARG A 4 -15.09 27.70 5.07
C ARG A 4 -14.47 26.41 5.61
N ILE A 5 -13.22 26.13 5.25
CA ILE A 5 -12.42 25.07 5.88
C ILE A 5 -12.03 25.56 7.28
N SER A 6 -12.78 25.17 8.31
CA SER A 6 -12.74 25.80 9.63
C SER A 6 -11.91 25.08 10.69
N LYS A 7 -11.02 24.14 10.36
CA LYS A 7 -10.00 23.60 11.28
C LYS A 7 -9.08 22.61 10.55
N ILE A 8 -7.77 22.89 10.52
CA ILE A 8 -6.74 21.87 10.26
C ILE A 8 -6.54 21.12 11.59
N ARG A 9 -6.80 19.81 11.62
CA ARG A 9 -6.46 18.95 12.76
C ARG A 9 -5.23 18.14 12.38
N TYR A 10 -4.16 18.28 13.16
CA TYR A 10 -2.98 17.42 13.04
C TYR A 10 -3.23 16.10 13.79
N SER A 11 -2.95 14.98 13.14
CA SER A 11 -2.90 13.67 13.79
C SER A 11 -1.44 13.31 14.03
N LEU A 12 -1.03 13.29 15.30
CA LEU A 12 0.30 12.81 15.68
C LEU A 12 0.24 11.30 15.87
N LYS A 13 0.77 10.56 14.90
CA LYS A 13 0.87 9.10 14.99
C LYS A 13 2.23 8.70 15.57
N ARG A 14 2.23 7.86 16.60
CA ARG A 14 3.46 7.29 17.15
C ARG A 14 4.10 6.35 16.13
N LYS A 15 5.43 6.43 15.96
CA LYS A 15 6.22 5.53 15.12
C LYS A 15 6.09 4.10 15.65
N SER A 16 5.25 3.28 15.03
CA SER A 16 5.22 1.83 15.23
C SER A 16 6.25 1.18 14.33
N GLY A 17 7.00 0.20 14.84
CA GLY A 17 8.03 -0.51 14.09
C GLY A 17 7.50 -1.81 13.47
N GLY A 18 7.81 -2.02 12.19
CA GLY A 18 7.62 -3.27 11.46
C GLY A 18 7.31 -3.05 9.97
N PRO A 19 7.18 -4.13 9.18
CA PRO A 19 6.91 -3.99 7.75
C PRO A 19 5.48 -3.47 7.51
N GLU A 20 5.37 -2.45 6.66
CA GLU A 20 4.11 -1.96 6.09
C GLU A 20 3.70 -2.84 4.91
N TYR A 21 2.40 -3.06 4.71
CA TYR A 21 1.86 -3.77 3.54
C TYR A 21 0.42 -3.34 3.32
N THR A 22 -0.08 -3.46 2.10
CA THR A 22 -1.42 -3.00 1.74
C THR A 22 -2.33 -4.18 1.45
N LEU A 23 -3.53 -4.14 2.03
CA LEU A 23 -4.62 -5.05 1.72
C LEU A 23 -5.73 -4.27 1.01
N GLN A 24 -5.89 -4.54 -0.28
CA GLN A 24 -6.98 -4.03 -1.09
C GLN A 24 -8.16 -5.02 -1.03
N CYS A 25 -9.39 -4.53 -1.06
CA CYS A 25 -10.59 -5.34 -0.99
C CYS A 25 -11.67 -4.83 -1.95
N PHE A 26 -12.46 -5.75 -2.50
CA PHE A 26 -13.75 -5.47 -3.10
C PHE A 26 -14.83 -5.41 -2.02
N VAL A 27 -15.78 -4.49 -2.14
CA VAL A 27 -16.90 -4.30 -1.21
C VAL A 27 -18.20 -4.06 -1.98
N ASP A 28 -19.27 -4.74 -1.61
CA ASP A 28 -20.61 -4.62 -2.23
C ASP A 28 -21.71 -4.13 -1.26
N GLY A 29 -21.31 -3.52 -0.15
CA GLY A 29 -22.21 -3.12 0.94
C GLY A 29 -22.47 -4.21 1.98
N ARG A 30 -22.19 -5.49 1.68
CA ARG A 30 -22.46 -6.64 2.56
C ARG A 30 -21.26 -7.56 2.76
N THR A 31 -20.48 -7.71 1.70
CA THR A 31 -19.40 -8.66 1.56
C THR A 31 -18.13 -7.88 1.29
N VAL A 32 -17.07 -8.20 2.03
CA VAL A 32 -15.72 -7.71 1.77
C VAL A 32 -14.85 -8.89 1.36
N ILE A 33 -14.29 -8.84 0.15
CA ILE A 33 -13.36 -9.86 -0.38
C ILE A 33 -11.98 -9.24 -0.49
N GLY A 34 -11.01 -9.82 0.21
CA GLY A 34 -9.61 -9.38 0.17
C GLY A 34 -8.89 -9.82 -1.10
N MET A 35 -8.00 -8.96 -1.58
CA MET A 35 -7.08 -9.21 -2.70
C MET A 35 -5.72 -9.71 -2.19
N PRO A 36 -4.76 -10.07 -3.07
CA PRO A 36 -3.38 -10.31 -2.66
C PRO A 36 -2.77 -9.11 -1.93
N LEU A 37 -1.93 -9.40 -0.93
CA LEU A 37 -1.16 -8.35 -0.24
C LEU A 37 -0.09 -7.77 -1.15
N VAL A 38 0.07 -6.46 -1.07
CA VAL A 38 1.07 -5.70 -1.83
C VAL A 38 2.02 -4.99 -0.88
N GLN A 39 3.31 -4.98 -1.17
CA GLN A 39 4.27 -4.10 -0.53
C GLN A 39 4.50 -2.90 -1.44
N ASP A 40 4.05 -1.71 -1.03
CA ASP A 40 4.45 -0.44 -1.66
C ASP A 40 5.84 0.02 -1.17
N ASN A 41 6.52 0.80 -2.01
CA ASN A 41 7.80 1.43 -1.77
C ASN A 41 7.73 2.93 -2.08
N LYS A 42 7.14 3.68 -1.14
CA LYS A 42 6.93 5.14 -1.20
C LYS A 42 8.19 5.99 -1.32
N HIS A 43 9.36 5.55 -0.86
CA HIS A 43 10.56 6.40 -0.88
C HIS A 43 11.22 6.45 -2.27
N ALA A 44 11.71 7.63 -2.65
CA ALA A 44 12.26 7.90 -3.98
C ALA A 44 13.49 7.05 -4.34
N HIS A 45 14.32 6.70 -3.35
CA HIS A 45 15.60 6.03 -3.59
C HIS A 45 15.69 4.69 -2.87
N GLU A 46 16.67 3.89 -3.30
CA GLU A 46 16.94 2.55 -2.78
C GLU A 46 17.15 2.56 -1.26
N TYR A 47 16.87 1.42 -0.63
CA TYR A 47 16.95 1.25 0.83
C TYR A 47 15.99 2.16 1.62
N ASP A 48 14.90 2.56 0.99
CA ASP A 48 13.85 3.38 1.57
C ASP A 48 14.35 4.74 2.08
N ILE A 49 15.19 5.42 1.28
CA ILE A 49 15.72 6.75 1.59
C ILE A 49 15.18 7.82 0.64
N GLY A 50 15.33 9.08 1.06
CA GLY A 50 14.87 10.25 0.30
C GLY A 50 13.42 10.62 0.63
N PRO A 51 12.82 11.56 -0.13
CA PRO A 51 11.45 11.99 0.08
C PRO A 51 10.44 10.86 -0.17
N GLU A 52 9.30 10.92 0.50
CA GLU A 52 8.13 10.12 0.14
C GLU A 52 7.57 10.59 -1.20
N THR A 53 7.14 9.64 -2.02
CA THR A 53 6.62 9.82 -3.37
C THR A 53 5.21 9.24 -3.45
N GLY A 54 4.63 9.22 -4.64
CA GLY A 54 3.39 8.45 -4.89
C GLY A 54 3.59 6.93 -4.87
N GLY A 55 4.82 6.43 -4.76
CA GLY A 55 5.19 5.02 -4.88
C GLY A 55 6.16 4.80 -6.04
N MET A 56 7.41 4.42 -5.76
CA MET A 56 8.40 4.12 -6.82
C MET A 56 8.27 2.70 -7.39
N GLY A 57 7.34 1.91 -6.84
CA GLY A 57 7.07 0.56 -7.27
C GLY A 57 6.56 -0.31 -6.12
N SER A 58 6.02 -1.46 -6.48
CA SER A 58 5.32 -2.35 -5.56
C SER A 58 5.48 -3.80 -5.96
N TYR A 59 5.31 -4.72 -5.03
CA TYR A 59 5.38 -6.15 -5.34
C TYR A 59 4.42 -7.00 -4.52
N THR A 60 4.07 -8.17 -5.05
CA THR A 60 3.29 -9.21 -4.39
C THR A 60 4.11 -10.50 -4.28
N GLY A 61 3.73 -11.38 -3.36
CA GLY A 61 4.18 -12.78 -3.38
C GLY A 61 3.22 -13.66 -4.16
N LYS A 62 3.37 -14.98 -4.00
CA LYS A 62 2.43 -15.96 -4.57
C LYS A 62 1.09 -15.96 -3.84
N GLY A 63 0.03 -16.18 -4.60
CA GLY A 63 -1.33 -16.27 -4.10
C GLY A 63 -1.76 -14.97 -3.42
N LEU A 64 -2.21 -15.07 -2.16
CA LEU A 64 -2.72 -13.91 -1.42
C LEU A 64 -1.66 -13.24 -0.53
N LEU A 65 -0.46 -13.79 -0.42
CA LEU A 65 0.48 -13.45 0.65
C LEU A 65 1.72 -12.75 0.13
N LEU A 66 2.28 -11.86 0.95
CA LEU A 66 3.67 -11.43 0.81
C LEU A 66 4.60 -12.46 1.42
N PRO A 67 5.87 -12.58 0.95
CA PRO A 67 6.82 -13.57 1.45
C PRO A 67 7.08 -13.53 2.96
N PHE A 68 6.76 -12.41 3.61
CA PHE A 68 7.00 -12.16 5.03
C PHE A 68 5.72 -12.09 5.88
N ILE A 69 4.53 -12.28 5.30
CA ILE A 69 3.23 -12.26 6.01
C ILE A 69 2.61 -13.65 6.01
N THR A 70 2.13 -14.11 7.16
CA THR A 70 1.48 -15.42 7.30
C THR A 70 0.02 -15.38 6.88
N ARG A 71 -0.57 -16.57 6.61
CA ARG A 71 -2.01 -16.69 6.37
C ARG A 71 -2.83 -16.15 7.54
N GLU A 72 -2.43 -16.41 8.78
CA GLU A 72 -3.15 -15.93 9.95
C GLU A 72 -3.15 -14.39 10.04
N GLU A 73 -2.01 -13.76 9.74
CA GLU A 73 -1.87 -12.31 9.70
C GLU A 73 -2.70 -11.68 8.57
N TYR A 74 -2.77 -12.33 7.41
CA TYR A 74 -3.67 -11.94 6.32
C TYR A 74 -5.13 -11.96 6.78
N GLU A 75 -5.60 -13.06 7.36
CA GLU A 75 -6.99 -13.19 7.81
C GLU A 75 -7.31 -12.18 8.92
N ARG A 76 -6.35 -11.89 9.81
CA ARG A 76 -6.51 -10.85 10.84
C ARG A 76 -6.60 -9.46 10.22
N SER A 77 -5.79 -9.16 9.21
CA SER A 77 -5.86 -7.90 8.46
C SER A 77 -7.20 -7.75 7.76
N LEU A 78 -7.69 -8.81 7.11
CA LEU A 78 -8.99 -8.80 6.45
C LEU A 78 -10.14 -8.60 7.45
N ARG A 79 -10.07 -9.20 8.64
CA ARG A 79 -11.04 -8.93 9.72
C ARG A 79 -11.02 -7.47 10.16
N ILE A 80 -9.84 -6.85 10.28
CA ILE A 80 -9.72 -5.43 10.64
C ILE A 80 -10.41 -4.55 9.58
N VAL A 81 -10.12 -4.77 8.30
CA VAL A 81 -10.73 -4.01 7.20
C VAL A 81 -12.25 -4.21 7.17
N LYS A 82 -12.73 -5.45 7.34
CA LYS A 82 -14.17 -5.78 7.46
C LYS A 82 -14.85 -4.98 8.57
N SER A 83 -14.31 -5.06 9.78
CA SER A 83 -14.85 -4.32 10.93
C SER A 83 -14.91 -2.81 10.69
N MET A 84 -13.91 -2.25 10.01
CA MET A 84 -13.89 -0.83 9.69
C MET A 84 -14.98 -0.45 8.69
N VAL A 85 -15.17 -1.24 7.63
CA VAL A 85 -16.27 -1.04 6.68
C VAL A 85 -17.61 -1.12 7.41
N ASP A 86 -17.82 -2.14 8.25
CA ASP A 86 -19.06 -2.31 9.00
C ASP A 86 -19.37 -1.10 9.91
N VAL A 87 -18.35 -0.58 10.61
CA VAL A 87 -18.49 0.62 11.44
C VAL A 87 -18.83 1.84 10.60
N VAL A 88 -18.14 2.07 9.48
CA VAL A 88 -18.43 3.22 8.60
C VAL A 88 -19.86 3.17 8.08
N GLN A 89 -20.33 2.01 7.62
CA GLN A 89 -21.70 1.85 7.13
C GLN A 89 -22.73 2.07 8.24
N LYS A 90 -22.47 1.57 9.45
CA LYS A 90 -23.36 1.76 10.59
C LYS A 90 -23.47 3.22 11.01
N GLU A 91 -22.35 3.93 11.11
CA GLU A 91 -22.32 5.33 11.57
C GLU A 91 -22.87 6.30 10.52
N THR A 92 -22.69 6.00 9.24
CA THR A 92 -23.20 6.85 8.15
C THR A 92 -24.63 6.50 7.73
N GLY A 93 -25.08 5.28 7.96
CA GLY A 93 -26.34 4.75 7.43
C GLY A 93 -26.28 4.39 5.94
N GLU A 94 -25.12 4.52 5.31
CA GLU A 94 -24.92 4.30 3.88
C GLU A 94 -24.14 3.01 3.62
N ARG A 95 -24.50 2.28 2.57
CA ARG A 95 -23.73 1.10 2.14
C ARG A 95 -22.51 1.53 1.34
N TYR A 96 -21.39 0.85 1.58
CA TYR A 96 -20.12 1.13 0.93
C TYR A 96 -19.92 0.16 -0.25
N HIS A 97 -19.77 0.70 -1.45
CA HIS A 97 -19.54 -0.08 -2.68
C HIS A 97 -18.23 0.30 -3.34
N GLY A 98 -17.56 -0.67 -3.96
CA GLY A 98 -16.35 -0.47 -4.75
C GLY A 98 -15.12 -1.04 -4.07
N PHE A 99 -14.10 -0.21 -3.92
CA PHE A 99 -12.79 -0.61 -3.40
C PHE A 99 -12.51 0.01 -2.05
N VAL A 100 -11.85 -0.75 -1.18
CA VAL A 100 -11.22 -0.21 0.02
C VAL A 100 -9.82 -0.77 0.14
N ALA A 101 -8.84 0.10 0.39
CA ALA A 101 -7.46 -0.30 0.62
C ALA A 101 -7.07 0.08 2.04
N GLY A 102 -6.65 -0.90 2.83
CA GLY A 102 -6.03 -0.68 4.13
C GLY A 102 -4.52 -0.74 3.99
N GLN A 103 -3.84 0.36 4.26
CA GLN A 103 -2.39 0.31 4.50
C GLN A 103 -2.21 -0.22 5.92
N MET A 104 -1.63 -1.41 6.00
CA MET A 104 -1.41 -2.15 7.24
C MET A 104 0.06 -2.05 7.64
N MET A 105 0.32 -2.35 8.90
CA MET A 105 1.65 -2.58 9.41
C MET A 105 1.63 -3.77 10.36
N LEU A 106 2.63 -4.63 10.28
CA LEU A 106 2.84 -5.63 11.32
C LEU A 106 3.58 -4.96 12.47
N THR A 107 2.96 -4.83 13.63
CA THR A 107 3.55 -4.13 14.80
C THR A 107 3.86 -5.10 15.92
N GLU A 108 4.89 -4.78 16.70
CA GLU A 108 5.30 -5.59 17.85
C GLU A 108 4.29 -5.58 18.99
N ILE A 109 3.45 -4.55 19.07
CA ILE A 109 2.50 -4.34 20.18
C ILE A 109 1.18 -5.04 19.92
N GLU A 110 0.67 -4.96 18.69
CA GLU A 110 -0.71 -5.35 18.33
C GLU A 110 -0.76 -6.44 17.24
N GLY A 111 0.36 -6.73 16.57
CA GLY A 111 0.38 -7.55 15.36
C GLY A 111 -0.10 -6.73 14.16
N PRO A 112 -0.90 -7.30 13.26
CA PRO A 112 -1.53 -6.55 12.16
C PRO A 112 -2.32 -5.34 12.69
N THR A 113 -1.91 -4.15 12.28
CA THR A 113 -2.50 -2.87 12.67
C THR A 113 -2.79 -2.05 11.42
N LEU A 114 -4.01 -1.50 11.32
CA LEU A 114 -4.38 -0.60 10.24
C LEU A 114 -3.74 0.78 10.45
N ILE A 115 -3.05 1.28 9.43
CA ILE A 115 -2.43 2.59 9.45
C ILE A 115 -3.37 3.65 8.91
N GLU A 116 -3.84 3.45 7.68
CA GLU A 116 -4.73 4.36 6.98
C GLU A 116 -5.60 3.59 5.99
N MET A 117 -6.68 4.23 5.54
CA MET A 117 -7.62 3.66 4.59
C MET A 117 -7.79 4.58 3.40
N TYR A 118 -7.88 3.97 2.21
CA TYR A 118 -8.21 4.63 0.97
C TYR A 118 -9.50 4.05 0.40
N SER A 119 -10.30 4.91 -0.24
CA SER A 119 -11.56 4.54 -0.88
C SER A 119 -11.43 4.19 -2.37
N ARG A 120 -10.21 3.78 -2.77
CA ARG A 120 -9.84 3.45 -4.15
C ARG A 120 -8.70 2.44 -4.14
N LEU A 121 -8.38 1.90 -5.31
CA LEU A 121 -7.13 1.15 -5.50
C LEU A 121 -5.92 2.06 -5.26
N GLY A 122 -4.86 1.44 -4.76
CA GLY A 122 -3.54 2.05 -4.66
C GLY A 122 -2.87 2.17 -6.03
N ASP A 123 -1.93 3.08 -6.14
CA ASP A 123 -1.07 3.25 -7.31
C ASP A 123 0.36 3.34 -6.76
N PRO A 124 1.28 2.42 -7.10
CA PRO A 124 1.19 1.40 -8.16
C PRO A 124 0.52 0.07 -7.76
N GLU A 125 0.06 -0.07 -6.52
CA GLU A 125 -0.36 -1.36 -5.94
C GLU A 125 -1.54 -2.03 -6.68
N GLY A 126 -2.44 -1.23 -7.25
CA GLY A 126 -3.55 -1.68 -8.07
C GLY A 126 -3.08 -2.45 -9.31
N VAL A 127 -1.96 -2.04 -9.92
CA VAL A 127 -1.38 -2.70 -11.09
C VAL A 127 -1.00 -4.14 -10.76
N ASN A 128 -0.41 -4.39 -9.59
CA ASN A 128 -0.07 -5.75 -9.17
C ASN A 128 -1.32 -6.65 -9.02
N VAL A 129 -2.29 -6.21 -8.22
CA VAL A 129 -3.45 -7.06 -7.88
C VAL A 129 -4.37 -7.30 -9.06
N LEU A 130 -4.58 -6.28 -9.91
CA LEU A 130 -5.39 -6.42 -11.11
C LEU A 130 -4.71 -7.27 -12.18
N ALA A 131 -3.38 -7.21 -12.28
CA ALA A 131 -2.65 -8.06 -13.21
C ALA A 131 -2.69 -9.55 -12.83
N MET A 132 -2.85 -9.85 -11.54
CA MET A 132 -3.05 -11.21 -11.03
C MET A 132 -4.50 -11.69 -11.11
N LEU A 133 -5.47 -10.82 -11.42
CA LEU A 133 -6.88 -11.16 -11.38
C LEU A 133 -7.26 -12.06 -12.57
N GLU A 134 -7.71 -13.29 -12.29
CA GLU A 134 -8.16 -14.24 -13.32
C GLU A 134 -9.67 -14.13 -13.60
N THR A 135 -10.44 -13.74 -12.58
CA THR A 135 -11.89 -13.54 -12.72
C THR A 135 -12.14 -12.25 -13.49
N ASP A 136 -13.08 -12.26 -14.43
CA ASP A 136 -13.43 -11.05 -15.18
C ASP A 136 -13.85 -9.93 -14.22
N ILE A 137 -13.19 -8.78 -14.36
CA ILE A 137 -13.44 -7.62 -13.52
C ILE A 137 -14.85 -7.06 -13.74
N ILE A 138 -15.43 -7.24 -14.92
CA ILE A 138 -16.81 -6.82 -15.23
C ILE A 138 -17.80 -7.63 -14.41
N ASP A 139 -17.62 -8.96 -14.31
CA ASP A 139 -18.47 -9.82 -13.47
C ASP A 139 -18.40 -9.39 -11.99
N ILE A 140 -17.23 -8.97 -11.53
CA ILE A 140 -17.03 -8.48 -10.15
C ILE A 140 -17.75 -7.14 -9.96
N PHE A 141 -17.62 -6.20 -10.91
CA PHE A 141 -18.29 -4.91 -10.84
C PHE A 141 -19.81 -5.05 -10.87
N GLU A 142 -20.35 -5.89 -11.74
CA GLU A 142 -21.77 -6.22 -11.72
C GLU A 142 -22.19 -6.83 -10.39
N ALA A 143 -21.37 -7.71 -9.81
CA ALA A 143 -21.68 -8.29 -8.51
C ALA A 143 -21.63 -7.27 -7.37
N ILE A 144 -20.73 -6.29 -7.42
CA ILE A 144 -20.67 -5.18 -6.49
C ILE A 144 -21.94 -4.33 -6.58
N ILE A 145 -22.31 -3.90 -7.79
CA ILE A 145 -23.50 -3.06 -8.02
C ILE A 145 -24.77 -3.75 -7.52
N ASN A 146 -24.85 -5.07 -7.69
CA ASN A 146 -26.02 -5.88 -7.32
C ASN A 146 -25.93 -6.51 -5.91
N GLU A 147 -24.96 -6.14 -5.08
CA GLU A 147 -24.78 -6.66 -3.70
C GLU A 147 -24.72 -8.19 -3.61
N ARG A 148 -24.13 -8.83 -4.63
CA ARG A 148 -24.06 -10.29 -4.80
C ARG A 148 -22.62 -10.81 -4.88
N LEU A 149 -21.66 -10.06 -4.33
CA LEU A 149 -20.24 -10.38 -4.40
C LEU A 149 -19.92 -11.71 -3.69
N SER A 150 -20.67 -12.07 -2.64
CA SER A 150 -20.55 -13.37 -1.95
C SER A 150 -20.83 -14.59 -2.84
N ALA A 151 -21.55 -14.42 -3.94
CA ALA A 151 -21.82 -15.49 -4.92
C ALA A 151 -20.74 -15.63 -5.99
N VAL A 152 -19.79 -14.69 -6.07
CA VAL A 152 -18.72 -14.70 -7.08
C VAL A 152 -17.46 -15.34 -6.49
N LYS A 153 -16.95 -16.39 -7.16
CA LYS A 153 -15.66 -16.99 -6.83
C LYS A 153 -14.52 -16.23 -7.51
N ILE A 154 -14.04 -15.18 -6.86
CA ILE A 154 -12.89 -14.38 -7.32
C ILE A 154 -11.61 -15.20 -7.20
N ARG A 155 -10.85 -15.28 -8.29
CA ARG A 155 -9.57 -15.99 -8.37
C ARG A 155 -8.45 -15.03 -8.78
N PHE A 156 -7.29 -15.25 -8.16
CA PHE A 156 -6.05 -14.60 -8.51
C PHE A 156 -5.02 -15.68 -8.87
N SER A 157 -4.20 -15.41 -9.86
CA SER A 157 -3.13 -16.28 -10.32
C SER A 157 -2.09 -16.49 -9.21
N ASP A 158 -1.55 -17.71 -9.10
CA ASP A 158 -0.57 -18.07 -8.07
C ASP A 158 0.88 -17.73 -8.46
N VAL A 159 1.11 -16.47 -8.86
CA VAL A 159 2.41 -15.94 -9.28
C VAL A 159 2.74 -14.66 -8.53
N ALA A 160 4.03 -14.33 -8.42
CA ALA A 160 4.47 -13.05 -7.87
C ALA A 160 4.50 -11.98 -8.97
N THR A 161 4.30 -10.73 -8.58
CA THR A 161 4.43 -9.58 -9.48
C THR A 161 5.32 -8.51 -8.88
N VAL A 162 6.03 -7.78 -9.74
CA VAL A 162 6.77 -6.57 -9.38
C VAL A 162 6.40 -5.48 -10.35
N VAL A 163 6.20 -4.27 -9.83
CA VAL A 163 6.03 -3.04 -10.59
C VAL A 163 7.18 -2.12 -10.20
N LYS A 164 7.87 -1.52 -11.19
CA LYS A 164 8.85 -0.46 -10.97
C LYS A 164 8.46 0.77 -11.78
N ALA A 165 8.38 1.91 -11.12
CA ALA A 165 8.16 3.19 -11.77
C ALA A 165 9.49 3.76 -12.27
N VAL A 166 9.46 4.29 -13.49
CA VAL A 166 10.56 5.05 -14.09
C VAL A 166 10.16 6.52 -14.05
N ALA A 167 11.00 7.36 -13.46
CA ALA A 167 10.74 8.78 -13.26
C ALA A 167 11.86 9.66 -13.87
N PRO A 168 11.54 10.88 -14.33
CA PRO A 168 12.55 11.84 -14.75
C PRO A 168 13.30 12.38 -13.55
N LYS A 169 14.62 12.62 -13.70
CA LYS A 169 15.42 13.32 -12.69
C LYS A 169 14.76 14.65 -12.36
N GLY A 170 14.70 14.97 -11.08
CA GLY A 170 13.93 16.08 -10.53
C GLY A 170 12.66 15.64 -9.81
N TYR A 171 12.04 14.50 -10.16
CA TYR A 171 10.98 13.92 -9.33
C TYR A 171 11.55 13.41 -7.97
N PRO A 172 10.86 13.61 -6.83
CA PRO A 172 9.57 14.28 -6.67
C PRO A 172 9.63 15.79 -6.40
N ASP A 173 10.78 16.33 -5.99
CA ASP A 173 10.87 17.68 -5.40
C ASP A 173 10.94 18.80 -6.45
N PHE A 174 11.65 18.57 -7.55
CA PHE A 174 11.91 19.53 -8.63
C PHE A 174 11.11 19.16 -9.88
N ARG A 175 9.78 19.18 -9.75
CA ARG A 175 8.88 18.76 -10.83
C ARG A 175 8.94 19.64 -12.06
N ASP A 176 9.29 20.91 -11.91
CA ASP A 176 9.30 21.87 -13.03
C ASP A 176 10.44 21.60 -14.01
N ILE A 177 11.62 21.20 -13.52
CA ILE A 177 12.73 20.78 -14.39
C ILE A 177 12.57 19.37 -14.94
N ALA A 178 11.53 18.64 -14.53
CA ALA A 178 11.30 17.24 -14.87
C ALA A 178 10.12 17.07 -15.86
N LYS A 179 9.54 18.19 -16.31
CA LYS A 179 8.45 18.29 -17.30
C LYS A 179 9.00 18.50 -18.70
N ASP A 180 8.14 18.24 -19.69
CA ASP A 180 8.34 18.63 -21.09
C ASP A 180 9.54 17.96 -21.79
N HIS A 181 10.04 16.85 -21.22
CA HIS A 181 11.03 16.01 -21.87
C HIS A 181 10.34 15.00 -22.80
N PRO A 182 10.77 14.83 -24.06
CA PRO A 182 10.13 13.89 -24.97
C PRO A 182 10.49 12.44 -24.64
N VAL A 183 9.46 11.62 -24.47
CA VAL A 183 9.54 10.23 -24.05
C VAL A 183 9.51 9.31 -25.26
N GLU A 184 10.47 8.39 -25.32
CA GLU A 184 10.49 7.28 -26.26
C GLU A 184 10.42 5.96 -25.51
N VAL A 185 9.50 5.08 -25.92
CA VAL A 185 9.32 3.76 -25.33
C VAL A 185 9.32 2.68 -26.41
N ASN A 186 10.08 1.62 -26.22
CA ASN A 186 10.11 0.45 -27.10
C ASN A 186 9.23 -0.66 -26.53
N GLU A 187 7.92 -0.58 -26.80
CA GLU A 187 6.93 -1.54 -26.29
C GLU A 187 7.20 -2.98 -26.73
N THR A 188 7.63 -3.18 -27.98
CA THR A 188 7.98 -4.52 -28.50
C THR A 188 9.13 -5.16 -27.73
N LEU A 189 10.13 -4.37 -27.34
CA LEU A 189 11.25 -4.88 -26.55
C LEU A 189 10.81 -5.17 -25.10
N ILE A 190 9.95 -4.33 -24.51
CA ILE A 190 9.35 -4.58 -23.19
C ILE A 190 8.62 -5.92 -23.16
N GLU A 191 7.79 -6.19 -24.17
CA GLU A 191 7.07 -7.46 -24.30
C GLU A 191 8.01 -8.66 -24.48
N LYS A 192 9.11 -8.49 -25.23
CA LYS A 192 10.12 -9.54 -25.43
C LYS A 192 10.78 -9.97 -24.11
N PHE A 193 10.92 -9.06 -23.14
CA PHE A 193 11.37 -9.38 -21.78
C PHE A 193 10.26 -9.93 -20.87
N GLY A 194 9.05 -10.12 -21.38
CA GLY A 194 7.89 -10.58 -20.61
C GLY A 194 7.38 -9.53 -19.62
N CYS A 195 7.68 -8.25 -19.87
CA CYS A 195 7.19 -7.13 -19.09
C CYS A 195 5.93 -6.54 -19.74
N ARG A 196 5.16 -5.78 -18.95
CA ARG A 196 4.03 -4.97 -19.41
C ARG A 196 4.29 -3.51 -19.06
N LEU A 197 3.84 -2.63 -19.95
CA LEU A 197 3.96 -1.19 -19.81
C LEU A 197 2.65 -0.58 -19.31
N TYR A 198 2.73 0.30 -18.33
CA TYR A 198 1.64 1.19 -17.94
C TYR A 198 2.14 2.64 -18.00
N TRP A 199 1.38 3.52 -18.65
CA TRP A 199 1.72 4.93 -18.75
C TRP A 199 1.37 5.65 -17.44
N GLY A 200 2.30 6.47 -16.95
CA GLY A 200 2.13 7.32 -15.78
C GLY A 200 1.72 8.74 -16.17
N SER A 201 2.42 9.72 -15.59
CA SER A 201 2.17 11.14 -15.81
C SER A 201 2.92 11.66 -17.04
N VAL A 202 2.32 11.42 -18.20
CA VAL A 202 2.74 11.96 -19.49
C VAL A 202 1.59 12.68 -20.19
N HIS A 203 1.90 13.42 -21.26
CA HIS A 203 0.88 13.93 -22.16
C HIS A 203 1.31 13.83 -23.61
N LEU A 204 0.31 13.65 -24.47
CA LEU A 204 0.48 13.74 -25.92
C LEU A 204 0.34 15.21 -26.33
N ASP A 205 1.34 15.76 -27.00
CA ASP A 205 1.27 17.11 -27.56
C ASP A 205 0.60 17.12 -28.95
N ASP A 206 0.36 18.31 -29.49
CA ASP A 206 -0.30 18.49 -30.79
C ASP A 206 0.53 17.94 -31.98
N SER A 207 1.83 17.70 -31.77
CA SER A 207 2.71 17.09 -32.77
C SER A 207 2.71 15.55 -32.73
N GLY A 208 1.99 14.97 -31.77
CA GLY A 208 1.93 13.53 -31.55
C GLY A 208 3.10 12.99 -30.71
N LYS A 209 3.87 13.85 -30.03
CA LYS A 209 4.95 13.43 -29.13
C LYS A 209 4.44 13.26 -27.71
N VAL A 210 4.95 12.24 -27.02
CA VAL A 210 4.69 12.02 -25.60
C VAL A 210 5.72 12.78 -24.78
N LEU A 211 5.27 13.62 -23.84
CA LEU A 211 6.11 14.47 -23.00
C LEU A 211 5.87 14.20 -21.51
N THR A 212 6.92 14.30 -20.70
CA THR A 212 6.82 14.14 -19.23
C THR A 212 5.99 15.25 -18.57
N ARG A 213 5.34 14.95 -17.43
CA ARG A 213 4.64 15.94 -16.58
C ARG A 213 5.30 16.18 -15.21
N GLY A 214 6.59 15.82 -15.07
CA GLY A 214 7.33 15.96 -13.82
C GLY A 214 6.87 15.00 -12.74
N SER A 215 6.45 13.80 -13.12
CA SER A 215 6.21 12.66 -12.24
C SER A 215 6.60 11.37 -12.95
N ARG A 216 6.29 10.21 -12.35
CA ARG A 216 6.55 8.87 -12.91
C ARG A 216 6.06 8.83 -14.35
N VAL A 217 6.95 8.48 -15.29
CA VAL A 217 6.67 8.46 -16.74
C VAL A 217 5.90 7.21 -17.11
N VAL A 218 6.41 6.08 -16.64
CA VAL A 218 5.88 4.74 -16.92
C VAL A 218 6.09 3.84 -15.71
N GLU A 219 5.33 2.76 -15.67
CA GLU A 219 5.47 1.66 -14.74
C GLU A 219 5.64 0.37 -15.53
N LEU A 220 6.69 -0.38 -15.20
CA LEU A 220 6.95 -1.68 -15.79
C LEU A 220 6.51 -2.75 -14.80
N LEU A 221 5.63 -3.63 -15.26
CA LEU A 221 5.16 -4.79 -14.51
C LEU A 221 5.80 -6.06 -15.08
N ALA A 222 6.25 -6.96 -14.21
CA ALA A 222 6.62 -8.31 -14.60
C ALA A 222 6.04 -9.34 -13.63
N PHE A 223 5.87 -10.55 -14.14
CA PHE A 223 5.47 -11.73 -13.39
C PHE A 223 6.69 -12.63 -13.14
N GLY A 224 6.64 -13.45 -12.10
CA GLY A 224 7.63 -14.47 -11.83
C GLY A 224 7.16 -15.48 -10.78
N GLU A 225 7.88 -16.58 -10.64
CA GLU A 225 7.65 -17.55 -9.56
C GLU A 225 8.01 -16.94 -8.20
N THR A 226 8.90 -15.95 -8.21
CA THR A 226 9.27 -15.17 -7.03
C THR A 226 9.33 -13.69 -7.40
N PRO A 227 9.16 -12.76 -6.43
CA PRO A 227 9.32 -11.35 -6.72
C PRO A 227 10.72 -11.02 -7.24
N GLN A 228 11.76 -11.76 -6.84
CA GLN A 228 13.12 -11.57 -7.32
C GLN A 228 13.26 -11.83 -8.81
N GLU A 229 12.59 -12.87 -9.31
CA GLU A 229 12.57 -13.19 -10.74
C GLU A 229 11.85 -12.10 -11.54
N ALA A 230 10.67 -11.67 -11.08
CA ALA A 230 9.93 -10.58 -11.69
C ALA A 230 10.75 -9.27 -11.69
N SER A 231 11.41 -8.95 -10.58
CA SER A 231 12.28 -7.80 -10.44
C SER A 231 13.44 -7.84 -11.43
N GLN A 232 14.10 -9.00 -11.58
CA GLN A 232 15.23 -9.17 -12.51
C GLN A 232 14.80 -8.97 -13.96
N ARG A 233 13.63 -9.49 -14.37
CA ARG A 233 13.11 -9.28 -15.73
C ARG A 233 12.95 -7.80 -16.07
N ILE A 234 12.48 -6.99 -15.11
CA ILE A 234 12.36 -5.54 -15.29
C ILE A 234 13.73 -4.88 -15.37
N GLU A 235 14.70 -5.30 -14.55
CA GLU A 235 16.06 -4.75 -14.64
C GLU A 235 16.72 -5.07 -16.00
N ASP A 236 16.62 -6.32 -16.46
CA ASP A 236 17.14 -6.73 -17.77
C ASP A 236 16.50 -5.91 -18.91
N CYS A 237 15.19 -5.67 -18.81
CA CYS A 237 14.45 -4.82 -19.72
C CYS A 237 14.96 -3.37 -19.71
N LEU A 238 15.15 -2.77 -18.54
CA LEU A 238 15.59 -1.38 -18.39
C LEU A 238 17.02 -1.15 -18.85
N VAL A 239 17.92 -2.12 -18.68
CA VAL A 239 19.32 -2.05 -19.13
C VAL A 239 19.42 -1.88 -20.66
N GLU A 240 18.49 -2.45 -21.43
CA GLU A 240 18.44 -2.30 -22.88
C GLU A 240 17.90 -0.92 -23.35
N GLY A 241 17.61 0.00 -22.42
CA GLY A 241 17.18 1.36 -22.76
C GLY A 241 15.78 1.43 -23.36
N VAL A 242 14.87 0.54 -22.95
CA VAL A 242 13.47 0.47 -23.41
C VAL A 242 12.66 1.74 -23.17
N VAL A 243 13.07 2.58 -22.21
CA VAL A 243 12.47 3.87 -21.90
C VAL A 243 13.59 4.89 -21.87
N ARG A 244 13.46 5.95 -22.67
CA ARG A 244 14.46 7.04 -22.73
C ARG A 244 13.81 8.38 -22.98
N LEU A 245 14.53 9.44 -22.64
CA LEU A 245 14.17 10.81 -23.00
C LEU A 245 15.06 11.25 -24.15
N SER A 246 14.45 11.63 -25.28
CA SER A 246 15.17 11.85 -26.55
C SER A 246 16.09 13.08 -26.53
N ASP A 247 15.90 13.98 -25.56
CA ASP A 247 16.70 15.17 -25.33
C ASP A 247 17.92 14.92 -24.42
N GLY A 248 18.12 13.68 -23.96
CA GLY A 248 19.22 13.29 -23.09
C GLY A 248 18.99 13.59 -21.61
N TRP A 249 17.80 14.02 -21.21
CA TRP A 249 17.48 14.15 -19.78
C TRP A 249 17.50 12.80 -19.07
N GLY A 250 17.90 12.80 -17.81
CA GLY A 250 18.07 11.56 -17.05
C GLY A 250 16.74 10.99 -16.57
N LEU A 251 16.63 9.66 -16.62
CA LEU A 251 15.62 8.89 -15.91
C LEU A 251 16.25 8.18 -14.70
N PHE A 252 15.43 7.76 -13.75
CA PHE A 252 15.81 6.87 -12.67
C PHE A 252 14.64 5.97 -12.25
N HIS A 253 14.99 4.84 -11.66
CA HIS A 253 14.09 3.89 -10.99
C HIS A 253 14.79 3.33 -9.76
N ARG A 254 14.06 2.56 -8.93
CA ARG A 254 14.64 1.82 -7.81
C ARG A 254 14.92 0.37 -8.19
N SER A 255 16.19 -0.02 -8.25
CA SER A 255 16.56 -1.39 -8.63
C SER A 255 16.25 -2.41 -7.51
N ASP A 256 16.23 -1.96 -6.25
CA ASP A 256 16.08 -2.80 -5.07
C ASP A 256 14.65 -3.35 -4.83
N ILE A 257 13.64 -2.81 -5.53
CA ILE A 257 12.24 -3.23 -5.40
C ILE A 257 12.07 -4.69 -5.86
N GLY A 258 11.56 -5.53 -4.97
CA GLY A 258 11.43 -6.98 -5.21
C GLY A 258 12.75 -7.75 -5.19
N SER A 259 13.87 -7.10 -4.86
CA SER A 259 15.18 -7.76 -4.78
C SER A 259 15.26 -8.77 -3.63
N ARG A 260 16.25 -9.68 -3.73
CA ARG A 260 16.53 -10.66 -2.67
C ARG A 260 16.85 -9.98 -1.34
N GLU A 261 17.62 -8.89 -1.38
CA GLU A 261 18.03 -8.18 -0.19
C GLU A 261 16.85 -7.48 0.50
N MET A 262 16.02 -6.76 -0.25
CA MET A 262 14.84 -6.10 0.30
C MET A 262 13.91 -7.10 0.97
N ILE A 263 13.61 -8.21 0.30
CA ILE A 263 12.70 -9.23 0.84
C ILE A 263 13.30 -9.88 2.09
N ARG A 264 14.59 -10.22 2.07
CA ARG A 264 15.27 -10.76 3.25
C ARG A 264 15.17 -9.81 4.45
N LYS A 265 15.49 -8.52 4.27
CA LYS A 265 15.39 -7.51 5.33
C LYS A 265 13.97 -7.42 5.90
N ARG A 266 12.96 -7.36 5.04
CA ARG A 266 11.55 -7.30 5.48
C ARG A 266 11.13 -8.57 6.21
N THR A 267 11.53 -9.76 5.75
CA THR A 267 11.28 -11.03 6.43
C THR A 267 11.91 -11.07 7.82
N GLU A 268 13.17 -10.68 7.97
CA GLU A 268 13.87 -10.65 9.27
C GLU A 268 13.15 -9.72 10.27
N ILE A 269 12.69 -8.55 9.81
CA ILE A 269 11.91 -7.62 10.63
C ILE A 269 10.55 -8.23 10.99
N ALA A 270 9.84 -8.81 10.01
CA ALA A 270 8.53 -9.42 10.22
C ALA A 270 8.58 -10.54 11.26
N GLU A 271 9.57 -11.42 11.17
CA GLU A 271 9.77 -12.51 12.12
C GLU A 271 10.06 -12.01 13.54
N ARG A 272 10.91 -10.98 13.67
CA ARG A 272 11.20 -10.36 14.96
C ARG A 272 9.93 -9.79 15.58
N VAL A 273 9.18 -9.01 14.81
CA VAL A 273 7.91 -8.41 15.23
C VAL A 273 6.91 -9.50 15.60
N ARG A 274 6.80 -10.56 14.81
CA ARG A 274 5.89 -11.68 15.02
C ARG A 274 6.15 -12.41 16.33
N ARG A 275 7.42 -12.69 16.65
CA ARG A 275 7.79 -13.28 17.94
C ARG A 275 7.32 -12.42 19.11
N LEU A 276 7.44 -11.09 18.99
CA LEU A 276 7.05 -10.16 20.06
C LEU A 276 5.52 -10.08 20.23
N TYR A 277 4.76 -9.83 19.15
CA TYR A 277 3.30 -9.68 19.31
C TYR A 277 2.64 -10.99 19.72
N THR A 278 3.09 -12.14 19.19
CA THR A 278 2.54 -13.44 19.59
C THR A 278 2.89 -13.80 21.04
N TYR A 279 4.09 -13.43 21.52
CA TYR A 279 4.42 -13.56 22.95
C TYR A 279 3.47 -12.73 23.82
N ARG A 280 3.20 -11.49 23.42
CA ARG A 280 2.31 -10.58 24.15
C ARG A 280 0.86 -11.08 24.15
N GLU A 281 0.41 -11.67 23.05
CA GLU A 281 -0.89 -12.33 22.95
C GLU A 281 -0.99 -13.52 23.92
N ARG A 282 0.01 -14.42 23.94
CA ARG A 282 0.07 -15.54 24.91
C ARG A 282 0.07 -15.08 26.36
N MET A 283 0.66 -13.93 26.64
CA MET A 283 0.72 -13.33 27.97
C MET A 283 -0.52 -12.49 28.33
N GLY A 284 -1.51 -12.36 27.46
CA GLY A 284 -2.72 -11.55 27.70
C GLY A 284 -2.47 -10.04 27.79
N ILE A 285 -1.40 -9.56 27.14
CA ILE A 285 -0.96 -8.16 27.14
C ILE A 285 -0.84 -7.56 25.73
N LEU A 286 -1.49 -8.16 24.73
CA LEU A 286 -1.57 -7.60 23.38
C LEU A 286 -2.20 -6.20 23.42
N GLY A 287 -1.63 -5.24 22.67
CA GLY A 287 -2.08 -3.84 22.70
C GLY A 287 -1.68 -3.04 23.95
N LYS A 288 -1.47 -3.69 25.11
CA LYS A 288 -1.15 -3.00 26.38
C LYS A 288 0.28 -2.48 26.39
N ARG A 289 0.49 -1.19 26.57
CA ARG A 289 1.86 -0.71 26.79
C ARG A 289 2.23 -1.03 28.23
N VAL A 290 3.44 -1.50 28.44
CA VAL A 290 3.92 -1.83 29.79
C VAL A 290 5.29 -1.19 29.91
N ASP A 291 5.30 0.05 30.37
CA ASP A 291 6.52 0.78 30.66
C ASP A 291 6.90 0.49 32.11
N TRP A 292 8.17 0.20 32.34
CA TRP A 292 8.68 0.09 33.69
C TRP A 292 9.29 1.43 34.08
N ILE A 293 8.66 2.11 35.04
CA ILE A 293 9.16 3.37 35.58
C ILE A 293 9.91 3.05 36.89
N PRO A 294 11.19 3.43 37.02
CA PRO A 294 11.95 3.22 38.26
C PRO A 294 11.17 3.74 39.46
N ARG A 295 11.06 2.92 40.52
CA ARG A 295 10.30 3.19 41.77
C ARG A 295 8.77 3.22 41.65
N VAL A 296 8.19 3.14 40.46
CA VAL A 296 6.73 3.07 40.24
C VAL A 296 6.29 1.66 39.81
N GLY A 297 7.14 0.95 39.07
CA GLY A 297 6.85 -0.39 38.57
C GLY A 297 6.29 -0.39 37.15
N LYS A 298 5.55 -1.43 36.79
CA LYS A 298 4.95 -1.61 35.45
C LYS A 298 3.69 -0.76 35.33
N VAL A 299 3.65 0.13 34.34
CA VAL A 299 2.57 1.08 34.08
C VAL A 299 2.11 0.95 32.64
N ASP A 300 0.82 1.13 32.37
CA ASP A 300 0.31 1.34 31.01
C ASP A 300 0.05 2.83 30.77
N PRO A 301 0.98 3.55 30.10
CA PRO A 301 0.87 4.99 29.92
C PRO A 301 -0.38 5.40 29.14
N VAL A 302 -0.90 4.52 28.27
CA VAL A 302 -2.11 4.82 27.50
C VAL A 302 -3.33 4.83 28.42
N LYS A 303 -3.36 3.94 29.41
CA LYS A 303 -4.42 3.88 30.41
C LYS A 303 -4.39 5.07 31.37
N GLU A 304 -3.20 5.53 31.75
CA GLU A 304 -3.06 6.73 32.60
C GLU A 304 -3.40 8.02 31.84
N LEU A 305 -2.87 8.20 30.63
CA LEU A 305 -3.16 9.38 29.80
C LEU A 305 -4.62 9.44 29.36
N SER A 306 -5.27 8.31 29.10
CA SER A 306 -6.72 8.30 28.83
C SER A 306 -7.52 8.69 30.07
N HIS A 307 -7.15 8.23 31.27
CA HIS A 307 -7.75 8.70 32.52
C HIS A 307 -7.61 10.22 32.71
N GLU A 308 -6.47 10.82 32.38
CA GLU A 308 -6.25 12.27 32.42
C GLU A 308 -7.03 13.02 31.33
N LEU A 309 -7.06 12.51 30.10
CA LEU A 309 -7.82 13.11 28.99
C LEU A 309 -9.33 13.05 29.24
N PHE A 310 -9.86 11.96 29.82
CA PHE A 310 -11.28 11.83 30.15
C PHE A 310 -11.66 12.59 31.43
N SER A 311 -10.74 12.77 32.38
CA SER A 311 -10.99 13.61 33.57
C SER A 311 -10.96 15.11 33.23
N CYS A 312 -10.20 15.54 32.22
CA CYS A 312 -10.24 16.92 31.71
C CYS A 312 -11.49 17.25 30.89
N VAL A 313 -12.21 16.26 30.36
CA VAL A 313 -13.45 16.46 29.55
C VAL A 313 -14.72 16.27 30.39
N GLY A 314 -14.63 15.66 31.58
CA GLY A 314 -15.75 15.34 32.48
C GLY A 314 -16.09 16.40 33.54
N GLY A 315 -16.01 17.69 33.21
CA GLY A 315 -16.35 18.82 34.10
C GLY A 315 -17.66 19.54 33.76
N GLY A 316 -18.55 18.91 32.99
CA GLY A 316 -19.87 19.45 32.65
C GLY A 316 -20.97 18.60 33.26
N SER A 317 -21.57 19.08 34.34
CA SER A 317 -22.73 18.50 35.02
C SER A 317 -23.89 18.23 34.05
N TYR A 318 -24.33 16.98 33.97
CA TYR A 318 -25.71 16.65 33.65
C TYR A 318 -26.34 16.13 34.94
N GLU A 319 -27.04 17.02 35.64
CA GLU A 319 -27.97 16.65 36.70
C GLU A 319 -29.13 15.87 36.09
N SER A 320 -29.45 14.76 36.74
CA SER A 320 -30.63 13.95 36.52
C SER A 320 -31.91 14.73 36.82
N GLY A 321 -32.78 14.82 35.81
CA GLY A 321 -34.18 15.17 35.88
C GLY A 321 -34.94 14.40 34.81
#